data_AF-A0A1I0NLC5-F1
#
_entry.id   AF-A0A1I0NLC5-F1
#
_cell.length_a   1.000
_cell.length_b   1.000
_cell.length_c   1.000
_cell.angle_alpha   90.00
_cell.angle_beta   90.00
_cell.angle_gamma   90.00
#
_symmetry.space_group_name_H-M   'P 1'
#
loop_
_entity.id
_entity.type
_entity.pdbx_description
1 polymer ?
#
loop_
_entity_poly.entity_id
_entity_poly.type
_entity_poly.pdbx_seq_one_letter_code
_entity_poly.pdbx_strand_id
1 'polypeptide(L)'
;MGTETIRVLQVDAFTDEPLTGNPAGVVPDADGLSADQMQAIAAEMAVSETAFLRSSADADRRVRYFTPTQEVDLCGHATIGSFAHLADEGLEPGTTTLETNVGVLEIEVGSDGTVWMTQDEPTIREVDVGYDRVADALGVDRAALEGASADIPLAVASTGLPFLIAPITYLSDVGDADPDMAAIEALTDDVDAAGVYLFTFDALDAASTLHGRMFAPGAGVLEDPVTGTASGAVAAYLDRFGAFDDDLPEELRLEQGHYVDRPGLVRVRLDDSVRVGGRGVTVLDGSIAVPADDEDEILEA
;
A
#
# COMPACT_ATOMS: atom_id res chain seq x y z
N MET A 1 8.41 36.49 -13.04
CA MET A 1 8.29 35.37 -12.10
C MET A 1 8.54 34.13 -12.94
N GLY A 2 9.73 33.53 -12.82
CA GLY A 2 10.07 32.36 -13.63
C GLY A 2 9.44 31.13 -13.01
N THR A 3 8.64 30.38 -13.77
CA THR A 3 8.20 29.04 -13.39
C THR A 3 9.36 28.08 -13.58
N GLU A 4 9.78 27.41 -12.51
CA GLU A 4 10.70 26.28 -12.58
C GLU A 4 9.96 25.05 -13.11
N THR A 5 10.66 24.13 -13.76
CA THR A 5 10.07 22.88 -14.23
C THR A 5 10.76 21.71 -13.55
N ILE A 6 9.98 20.84 -12.91
CA ILE A 6 10.45 19.71 -12.11
C ILE A 6 10.09 18.41 -12.82
N ARG A 7 11.02 17.45 -12.89
CA ARG A 7 10.73 16.10 -13.42
C ARG A 7 9.77 15.40 -12.47
N VAL A 8 8.69 14.87 -13.02
CA VAL A 8 7.68 14.12 -12.27
C VAL A 8 7.30 12.87 -13.04
N LEU A 9 7.09 11.79 -12.30
CA LEU A 9 6.80 10.47 -12.82
C LEU A 9 5.48 9.98 -12.25
N GLN A 10 4.80 9.14 -13.01
CA GLN A 10 3.79 8.24 -12.47
C GLN A 10 4.32 6.82 -12.60
N VAL A 11 4.36 6.11 -11.48
CA VAL A 11 4.85 4.74 -11.38
C VAL A 11 3.73 3.87 -10.83
N ASP A 12 3.41 2.80 -11.53
CA ASP A 12 2.48 1.80 -11.07
C ASP A 12 3.24 0.76 -10.23
N ALA A 13 2.96 0.70 -8.92
CA ALA A 13 3.59 -0.22 -7.98
C ALA A 13 2.82 -1.54 -7.86
N PHE A 14 3.51 -2.58 -7.39
CA PHE A 14 3.01 -3.96 -7.28
C PHE A 14 2.56 -4.57 -8.62
N THR A 15 3.21 -4.18 -9.71
CA THR A 15 2.92 -4.71 -11.04
C THR A 15 4.16 -4.69 -11.93
N ASP A 16 4.15 -5.52 -12.96
CA ASP A 16 5.05 -5.47 -14.12
C ASP A 16 4.31 -5.12 -15.43
N GLU A 17 3.02 -4.78 -15.34
CA GLU A 17 2.21 -4.33 -16.46
C GLU A 17 1.85 -2.83 -16.33
N PRO A 18 2.04 -2.01 -17.37
CA PRO A 18 1.60 -0.62 -17.35
C PRO A 18 0.09 -0.46 -17.14
N LEU A 19 -0.31 0.57 -16.41
CA LEU A 19 -1.69 0.96 -16.13
C LEU A 19 -2.46 -0.01 -15.22
N THR A 20 -1.74 -0.85 -14.48
CA THR A 20 -2.29 -1.75 -13.46
C THR A 20 -1.61 -1.48 -12.11
N GLY A 21 -1.80 -2.31 -11.07
CA GLY A 21 -1.21 -2.06 -9.75
C GLY A 21 -1.67 -0.76 -9.07
N ASN A 22 -0.90 -0.26 -8.10
CA ASN A 22 -1.22 0.95 -7.34
C ASN A 22 -0.41 2.16 -7.84
N PRO A 23 -1.05 3.21 -8.40
CA PRO A 23 -0.34 4.35 -8.99
C PRO A 23 0.24 5.29 -7.91
N ALA A 24 1.53 5.59 -8.00
CA ALA A 24 2.22 6.59 -7.20
C ALA A 24 2.82 7.69 -8.08
N GLY A 25 2.80 8.92 -7.56
CA GLY A 25 3.62 10.01 -8.08
C GLY A 25 5.05 9.86 -7.56
N VAL A 26 6.05 10.17 -8.37
CA VAL A 26 7.45 10.20 -7.93
C VAL A 26 8.14 11.44 -8.49
N VAL A 27 8.73 12.24 -7.60
CA VAL A 27 9.68 13.29 -7.93
C VAL A 27 11.07 12.79 -7.54
N PRO A 28 11.92 12.37 -8.51
CA PRO A 28 13.17 11.68 -8.22
C PRO A 28 14.28 12.60 -7.67
N ASP A 29 14.14 13.91 -7.83
CA ASP A 29 15.02 14.93 -7.27
C ASP A 29 14.18 16.11 -6.77
N ALA A 30 14.02 16.20 -5.45
CA ALA A 30 13.21 17.17 -4.75
C ALA A 30 14.01 18.02 -3.76
N ASP A 31 15.34 18.09 -3.89
CA ASP A 31 16.19 18.80 -2.93
C ASP A 31 15.88 20.30 -2.84
N GLY A 32 15.54 20.92 -3.97
CA GLY A 32 15.25 22.34 -4.10
C GLY A 32 13.78 22.74 -3.83
N LEU A 33 12.90 21.80 -3.48
CA LEU A 33 11.48 22.10 -3.28
C LEU A 33 11.15 22.44 -1.83
N SER A 34 10.30 23.45 -1.64
CA SER A 34 9.65 23.72 -0.35
C SER A 34 8.50 22.73 -0.09
N ALA A 35 8.04 22.65 1.16
CA ALA A 35 6.93 21.76 1.52
C ALA A 35 5.63 22.16 0.79
N ASP A 36 5.39 23.46 0.62
CA ASP A 36 4.21 23.97 -0.09
C ASP A 36 4.25 23.61 -1.58
N GLN A 37 5.43 23.68 -2.21
CA GLN A 37 5.62 23.22 -3.59
C GLN A 37 5.40 21.71 -3.72
N MET A 38 5.92 20.89 -2.79
CA MET A 38 5.68 19.45 -2.78
C MET A 38 4.18 19.14 -2.66
N GLN A 39 3.48 19.82 -1.74
CA GLN A 39 2.04 19.67 -1.57
C GLN A 39 1.26 20.08 -2.83
N ALA A 40 1.65 21.18 -3.48
CA ALA A 40 1.03 21.64 -4.72
C ALA A 40 1.22 20.65 -5.88
N ILE A 41 2.43 20.07 -6.02
CA ILE A 41 2.70 19.02 -7.01
C ILE A 41 1.85 17.78 -6.71
N ALA A 42 1.79 17.32 -5.47
CA ALA A 42 0.99 16.15 -5.09
C ALA A 42 -0.50 16.36 -5.36
N ALA A 43 -1.01 17.57 -5.13
CA ALA A 43 -2.38 17.94 -5.45
C ALA A 43 -2.66 17.92 -6.96
N GLU A 44 -1.73 18.39 -7.80
CA GLU A 44 -1.86 18.37 -9.27
C GLU A 44 -1.73 16.95 -9.85
N MET A 45 -0.86 16.11 -9.27
CA MET A 45 -0.70 14.71 -9.67
C MET A 45 -1.96 13.88 -9.42
N ALA A 46 -2.75 14.24 -8.39
CA ALA A 46 -4.06 13.67 -8.10
C ALA A 46 -4.11 12.13 -8.03
N VAL A 47 -3.00 11.52 -7.61
CA VAL A 47 -2.89 10.10 -7.23
C VAL A 47 -2.94 9.99 -5.70
N SER A 48 -3.00 8.76 -5.17
CA SER A 48 -3.15 8.55 -3.72
C SER A 48 -1.99 9.19 -2.94
N GLU A 49 -0.75 8.96 -3.38
CA GLU A 49 0.45 9.57 -2.80
C GLU A 49 1.50 9.90 -3.87
N THR A 50 2.24 10.98 -3.62
CA THR A 50 3.44 11.36 -4.37
C THR A 50 4.66 11.31 -3.45
N ALA A 51 5.69 10.56 -3.84
CA ALA A 51 6.98 10.47 -3.16
C ALA A 51 7.98 11.50 -3.70
N PHE A 52 8.66 12.20 -2.81
CA PHE A 52 9.67 13.21 -3.13
C PHE A 52 11.03 12.75 -2.61
N LEU A 53 11.89 12.28 -3.50
CA LEU A 53 13.23 11.81 -3.16
C LEU A 53 14.20 12.97 -2.99
N ARG A 54 15.01 12.89 -1.94
CA ARG A 54 15.95 13.93 -1.51
C ARG A 54 17.27 13.31 -1.07
N SER A 55 18.30 14.15 -0.98
CA SER A 55 19.54 13.81 -0.29
C SER A 55 19.30 13.65 1.21
N SER A 56 20.01 12.71 1.83
CA SER A 56 19.98 12.48 3.29
C SER A 56 21.38 12.61 3.88
N ALA A 57 21.46 13.04 5.14
CA ALA A 57 22.69 13.02 5.93
C ALA A 57 22.87 11.71 6.73
N ASP A 58 21.77 10.99 6.97
CA ASP A 58 21.69 9.85 7.89
C ASP A 58 21.40 8.51 7.17
N ALA A 59 21.08 8.56 5.88
CA ALA A 59 20.78 7.42 5.01
C ALA A 59 21.28 7.67 3.58
N ASP A 60 21.13 6.69 2.68
CA ASP A 60 21.50 6.85 1.27
C ASP A 60 20.59 7.86 0.56
N ARG A 61 19.31 7.93 0.94
CA ARG A 61 18.30 8.88 0.43
C ARG A 61 17.30 9.23 1.53
N ARG A 62 16.64 10.37 1.37
CA ARG A 62 15.44 10.74 2.14
C ARG A 62 14.24 10.75 1.22
N VAL A 63 13.06 10.46 1.77
CA VAL A 63 11.78 10.61 1.08
C VAL A 63 10.77 11.32 1.96
N ARG A 64 9.90 12.11 1.33
CA ARG A 64 8.66 12.62 1.93
C ARG A 64 7.49 12.19 1.06
N TYR A 65 6.35 11.92 1.68
CA TYR A 65 5.16 11.45 0.99
C TYR A 65 4.04 12.44 1.18
N PHE A 66 3.34 12.77 0.11
CA PHE A 66 2.20 13.67 0.16
C PHE A 66 1.01 13.02 -0.53
N THR A 67 -0.11 13.01 0.18
CA THR A 67 -1.42 12.89 -0.47
C THR A 67 -1.76 14.22 -1.16
N PRO A 68 -2.84 14.31 -1.94
CA PRO A 68 -3.29 15.57 -2.51
C PRO A 68 -3.60 16.68 -1.49
N THR A 69 -3.72 16.35 -0.20
CA THR A 69 -4.18 17.29 0.83
C THR A 69 -3.24 17.49 2.02
N GLN A 70 -2.33 16.54 2.27
CA GLN A 70 -1.41 16.59 3.40
C GLN A 70 -0.19 15.68 3.21
N GLU A 71 0.88 15.97 3.93
CA GLU A 71 2.01 15.05 4.12
C GLU A 71 1.59 13.83 4.96
N VAL A 72 2.14 12.66 4.63
CA VAL A 72 2.01 11.43 5.41
C VAL A 72 3.40 10.88 5.74
N ASP A 73 3.52 10.23 6.89
CA ASP A 73 4.83 9.85 7.42
C ASP A 73 5.48 8.68 6.68
N LEU A 74 4.67 7.80 6.11
CA LEU A 74 5.12 6.61 5.38
C LEU A 74 4.09 6.19 4.34
N CYS A 75 4.57 5.76 3.16
CA CYS A 75 3.74 5.12 2.15
C CYS A 75 4.51 3.96 1.50
N GLY A 76 3.95 2.75 1.60
CA GLY A 76 4.60 1.53 1.10
C GLY A 76 4.69 1.47 -0.42
N HIS A 77 3.56 1.61 -1.12
CA HIS A 77 3.54 1.46 -2.58
C HIS A 77 4.34 2.57 -3.29
N ALA A 78 4.32 3.81 -2.77
CA ALA A 78 5.13 4.89 -3.31
C ALA A 78 6.63 4.66 -3.09
N THR A 79 7.02 4.00 -1.99
CA THR A 79 8.40 3.52 -1.79
C THR A 79 8.79 2.46 -2.80
N ILE A 80 7.95 1.43 -2.97
CA ILE A 80 8.16 0.35 -3.96
C ILE A 80 8.28 0.94 -5.37
N GLY A 81 7.37 1.83 -5.76
CA GLY A 81 7.41 2.52 -7.06
C GLY A 81 8.67 3.37 -7.24
N SER A 82 9.07 4.13 -6.21
CA SER A 82 10.29 4.94 -6.25
C SER A 82 11.54 4.09 -6.49
N PHE A 83 11.69 2.98 -5.76
CA PHE A 83 12.86 2.10 -5.90
C PHE A 83 12.82 1.24 -7.16
N ALA A 84 11.64 0.88 -7.66
CA ALA A 84 11.50 0.23 -8.96
C ALA A 84 12.00 1.16 -10.07
N HIS A 85 11.59 2.42 -10.05
CA HIS A 85 12.11 3.42 -10.99
C HIS A 85 13.62 3.64 -10.85
N LEU A 86 14.15 3.74 -9.62
CA LEU A 86 15.59 3.88 -9.41
C LEU A 86 16.37 2.67 -9.94
N ALA A 87 15.84 1.45 -9.80
CA ALA A 87 16.45 0.24 -10.36
C ALA A 87 16.52 0.31 -11.90
N ASP A 88 15.45 0.78 -12.55
CA ASP A 88 15.43 1.00 -14.00
C ASP A 88 16.44 2.07 -14.47
N GLU A 89 16.70 3.07 -13.64
CA GLU A 89 17.72 4.12 -13.88
C GLU A 89 19.14 3.69 -13.48
N GLY A 90 19.34 2.43 -13.08
CA GLY A 90 20.65 1.83 -12.84
C GLY A 90 21.10 1.78 -11.38
N LEU A 91 20.18 1.87 -10.41
CA LEU A 91 20.47 1.47 -9.04
C LEU A 91 20.79 -0.04 -9.02
N GLU A 92 22.01 -0.38 -8.59
CA GLU A 92 22.45 -1.77 -8.52
C GLU A 92 21.66 -2.54 -7.44
N PRO A 93 21.37 -3.84 -7.68
CA PRO A 93 20.73 -4.69 -6.68
C PRO A 93 21.50 -4.75 -5.36
N GLY A 94 20.76 -4.79 -4.25
CA GLY A 94 21.31 -4.86 -2.91
C GLY A 94 20.47 -4.11 -1.89
N THR A 95 21.02 -3.98 -0.69
CA THR A 95 20.39 -3.27 0.43
C THR A 95 20.81 -1.80 0.44
N THR A 96 19.85 -0.91 0.68
CA THR A 96 20.05 0.54 0.81
C THR A 96 19.14 1.10 1.91
N THR A 97 19.45 2.30 2.36
CA THR A 97 18.77 2.95 3.49
C THR A 97 17.96 4.15 3.01
N LEU A 98 16.75 4.29 3.56
CA LEU A 98 15.79 5.33 3.22
C LEU A 98 15.33 6.06 4.48
N GLU A 99 15.70 7.33 4.62
CA GLU A 99 15.21 8.19 5.69
C GLU A 99 13.77 8.65 5.39
N THR A 100 12.89 8.47 6.36
CA THR A 100 11.47 8.90 6.35
C THR A 100 11.17 9.77 7.58
N ASN A 101 9.92 10.21 7.76
CA ASN A 101 9.53 10.95 8.97
C ASN A 101 9.50 10.07 10.24
N VAL A 102 9.40 8.75 10.09
CA VAL A 102 9.35 7.79 11.21
C VAL A 102 10.69 7.10 11.48
N GLY A 103 11.73 7.41 10.70
CA GLY A 103 13.07 6.88 10.88
C GLY A 103 13.70 6.38 9.59
N VAL A 104 14.85 5.71 9.71
CA VAL A 104 15.57 5.12 8.59
C VAL A 104 15.08 3.68 8.39
N LEU A 105 14.61 3.40 7.19
CA LEU A 105 14.17 2.08 6.75
C LEU A 105 15.25 1.41 5.90
N GLU A 106 15.30 0.09 5.99
CA GLU A 106 16.10 -0.73 5.08
C GLU A 106 15.23 -1.16 3.89
N ILE A 107 15.74 -0.94 2.68
CA ILE A 107 15.12 -1.32 1.41
C ILE A 107 16.05 -2.29 0.69
N GLU A 108 15.54 -3.43 0.25
CA GLU A 108 16.29 -4.40 -0.55
C GLU A 108 15.76 -4.37 -1.99
N VAL A 109 16.64 -4.12 -2.96
CA VAL A 109 16.34 -4.23 -4.38
C VAL A 109 16.91 -5.55 -4.89
N GLY A 110 16.03 -6.48 -5.23
CA GLY A 110 16.39 -7.78 -5.79
C GLY A 110 16.97 -7.67 -7.20
N SER A 111 17.79 -8.64 -7.59
CA SER A 111 18.35 -8.71 -8.96
C SER A 111 17.30 -8.94 -10.05
N ASP A 112 16.10 -9.35 -9.65
CA ASP A 112 14.95 -9.51 -10.53
C ASP A 112 14.06 -8.24 -10.60
N GLY A 113 14.46 -7.15 -9.94
CA GLY A 113 13.72 -5.89 -9.88
C GLY A 113 12.64 -5.83 -8.79
N THR A 114 12.50 -6.88 -7.97
CA THR A 114 11.57 -6.83 -6.83
C THR A 114 12.16 -5.97 -5.72
N VAL A 115 11.44 -4.92 -5.32
CA VAL A 115 11.77 -4.10 -4.16
C VAL A 115 11.12 -4.71 -2.93
N TRP A 116 11.84 -4.77 -1.81
CA TRP A 116 11.37 -5.26 -0.52
C TRP A 116 11.53 -4.20 0.56
N MET A 117 10.54 -4.10 1.44
CA MET A 117 10.50 -3.20 2.58
C MET A 117 10.03 -3.95 3.83
N THR A 118 10.80 -3.85 4.91
CA THR A 118 10.40 -4.37 6.22
C THR A 118 9.26 -3.55 6.80
N GLN A 119 8.25 -4.21 7.34
CA GLN A 119 7.12 -3.59 8.03
C GLN A 119 7.35 -3.55 9.54
N ASP A 120 6.47 -2.83 10.26
CA ASP A 120 6.48 -2.83 11.72
C ASP A 120 6.12 -4.22 12.29
N GLU A 121 6.47 -4.43 13.56
CA GLU A 121 6.13 -5.66 14.28
C GLU A 121 4.60 -5.88 14.28
N PRO A 122 4.13 -7.06 13.84
CA PRO A 122 2.72 -7.27 13.63
C PRO A 122 1.94 -7.30 14.94
N THR A 123 0.76 -6.70 14.95
CA THR A 123 -0.23 -6.85 16.01
C THR A 123 -1.49 -7.51 15.46
N ILE A 124 -2.01 -8.51 16.18
CA ILE A 124 -3.22 -9.23 15.80
C ILE A 124 -4.15 -9.31 17.01
N ARG A 125 -5.40 -8.90 16.83
CA ARG A 125 -6.45 -8.91 17.85
C ARG A 125 -7.75 -9.43 17.27
N GLU A 126 -8.21 -10.57 17.77
CA GLU A 126 -9.55 -11.09 17.46
C GLU A 126 -10.65 -10.08 17.84
N VAL A 127 -11.71 -10.04 17.03
CA VAL A 127 -12.86 -9.16 17.27
C VAL A 127 -14.17 -9.93 17.18
N ASP A 128 -15.09 -9.62 18.09
CA ASP A 128 -16.45 -10.16 18.10
C ASP A 128 -17.44 -9.09 17.64
N VAL A 129 -17.39 -8.76 16.36
CA VAL A 129 -18.31 -7.81 15.70
C VAL A 129 -19.54 -8.49 15.09
N GLY A 130 -19.55 -9.83 15.08
CA GLY A 130 -20.59 -10.66 14.49
C GLY A 130 -20.52 -10.77 12.96
N TYR A 131 -20.54 -12.00 12.44
CA TYR A 131 -20.51 -12.26 11.00
C TYR A 131 -21.67 -11.63 10.23
N ASP A 132 -22.87 -11.54 10.82
CA ASP A 132 -24.02 -10.90 10.18
C ASP A 132 -23.71 -9.43 9.85
N ARG A 133 -23.09 -8.71 10.79
CA ARG A 133 -22.74 -7.29 10.61
C ARG A 133 -21.69 -7.10 9.51
N VAL A 134 -20.66 -7.94 9.47
CA VAL A 134 -19.61 -7.87 8.45
C VAL A 134 -20.15 -8.26 7.08
N ALA A 135 -21.00 -9.29 7.02
CA ALA A 135 -21.65 -9.73 5.80
C ALA A 135 -22.57 -8.65 5.21
N ASP A 136 -23.39 -8.02 6.06
CA ASP A 136 -24.27 -6.91 5.66
C ASP A 136 -23.47 -5.72 5.12
N ALA A 137 -22.33 -5.38 5.76
CA ALA A 137 -21.49 -4.28 5.32
C ALA A 137 -20.75 -4.57 4.00
N LEU A 138 -20.34 -5.82 3.77
CA LEU A 138 -19.65 -6.24 2.54
C LEU A 138 -20.61 -6.64 1.41
N GLY A 139 -21.91 -6.76 1.70
CA GLY A 139 -22.91 -7.23 0.73
C GLY A 139 -22.71 -8.69 0.31
N VAL A 140 -22.30 -9.56 1.25
CA VAL A 140 -22.01 -10.99 0.98
C VAL A 140 -22.88 -11.92 1.82
N ASP A 141 -22.91 -13.21 1.50
CA ASP A 141 -23.57 -14.21 2.35
C ASP A 141 -22.76 -14.44 3.64
N ARG A 142 -23.43 -14.30 4.80
CA ARG A 142 -22.84 -14.57 6.12
C ARG A 142 -22.24 -15.97 6.22
N ALA A 143 -22.84 -16.98 5.59
CA ALA A 143 -22.32 -18.34 5.57
C ALA A 143 -20.97 -18.44 4.83
N ALA A 144 -20.70 -17.56 3.86
CA ALA A 144 -19.43 -17.53 3.14
C ALA A 144 -18.27 -17.00 4.01
N LEU A 145 -18.54 -16.06 4.92
CA LEU A 145 -17.57 -15.58 5.90
C LEU A 145 -17.37 -16.60 7.04
N GLU A 146 -18.47 -17.08 7.63
CA GLU A 146 -18.42 -18.02 8.75
C GLU A 146 -17.77 -19.36 8.35
N GLY A 147 -18.01 -19.83 7.12
CA GLY A 147 -17.41 -21.05 6.58
C GLY A 147 -15.90 -20.98 6.41
N ALA A 148 -15.37 -19.83 5.96
CA ALA A 148 -13.93 -19.63 5.82
C ALA A 148 -13.23 -19.40 7.16
N SER A 149 -13.97 -18.92 8.17
CA SER A 149 -13.38 -18.44 9.42
C SER A 149 -13.20 -19.50 10.52
N ALA A 150 -13.50 -20.77 10.25
CA ALA A 150 -13.51 -21.82 11.27
C ALA A 150 -12.19 -21.92 12.05
N ASP A 151 -11.06 -21.74 11.36
CA ASP A 151 -9.72 -21.77 11.94
C ASP A 151 -8.98 -20.42 11.86
N ILE A 152 -9.57 -19.44 11.15
CA ILE A 152 -9.03 -18.09 10.95
C ILE A 152 -10.14 -17.04 11.20
N PRO A 153 -10.34 -16.57 12.45
CA PRO A 153 -11.47 -15.74 12.84
C PRO A 153 -11.33 -14.28 12.39
N LEU A 154 -12.44 -13.53 12.37
CA LEU A 154 -12.39 -12.08 12.20
C LEU A 154 -11.43 -11.44 13.22
N ALA A 155 -10.46 -10.68 12.72
CA ALA A 155 -9.46 -10.03 13.56
C ALA A 155 -9.06 -8.67 12.97
N VAL A 156 -8.61 -7.77 13.83
CA VAL A 156 -7.85 -6.61 13.40
C VAL A 156 -6.37 -7.00 13.39
N ALA A 157 -5.73 -6.85 12.24
CA ALA A 157 -4.30 -7.10 12.06
C ALA A 157 -3.60 -5.82 11.57
N SER A 158 -2.36 -5.60 11.99
CA SER A 158 -1.58 -4.43 11.60
C SER A 158 -0.10 -4.75 11.52
N THR A 159 0.57 -4.16 10.53
CA THR A 159 2.04 -4.02 10.46
C THR A 159 2.43 -2.54 10.29
N GLY A 160 1.66 -1.65 10.93
CA GLY A 160 1.82 -0.18 10.86
C GLY A 160 0.47 0.53 10.74
N LEU A 161 -0.44 -0.01 9.92
CA LEU A 161 -1.84 0.46 9.78
C LEU A 161 -2.80 -0.72 10.05
N PRO A 162 -3.82 -0.58 10.92
CA PRO A 162 -4.72 -1.68 11.25
C PRO A 162 -5.83 -1.88 10.22
N PHE A 163 -6.14 -3.14 9.92
CA PHE A 163 -7.22 -3.54 9.02
C PHE A 163 -8.08 -4.63 9.66
N LEU A 164 -9.40 -4.56 9.48
CA LEU A 164 -10.30 -5.66 9.80
C LEU A 164 -10.14 -6.74 8.72
N ILE A 165 -9.63 -7.90 9.10
CA ILE A 165 -9.35 -9.02 8.21
C ILE A 165 -10.59 -9.92 8.15
N ALA A 166 -11.12 -10.11 6.94
CA ALA A 166 -12.33 -10.87 6.68
C ALA A 166 -12.07 -11.99 5.65
N PRO A 167 -11.81 -13.24 6.10
CA PRO A 167 -11.71 -14.37 5.19
C PRO A 167 -13.10 -14.75 4.65
N ILE A 168 -13.14 -15.13 3.37
CA ILE A 168 -14.35 -15.60 2.67
C ILE A 168 -14.05 -16.83 1.82
N THR A 169 -15.07 -17.66 1.62
CA THR A 169 -14.87 -19.05 1.16
C THR A 169 -14.41 -19.13 -0.30
N TYR A 170 -15.09 -18.48 -1.24
CA TYR A 170 -14.80 -18.63 -2.67
C TYR A 170 -14.48 -17.31 -3.35
N LEU A 171 -13.75 -17.39 -4.47
CA LEU A 171 -13.48 -16.24 -5.33
C LEU A 171 -14.75 -15.60 -5.88
N SER A 172 -15.77 -16.41 -6.18
CA SER A 172 -17.08 -15.90 -6.60
C SER A 172 -17.72 -15.00 -5.53
N ASP A 173 -17.55 -15.33 -4.25
CA ASP A 173 -18.14 -14.53 -3.16
C ASP A 173 -17.41 -13.18 -3.01
N VAL A 174 -16.08 -13.15 -3.26
CA VAL A 174 -15.32 -11.89 -3.34
C VAL A 174 -15.79 -11.03 -4.51
N GLY A 175 -16.05 -11.66 -5.66
CA GLY A 175 -16.49 -10.97 -6.87
C GLY A 175 -17.93 -10.46 -6.83
N ASP A 176 -18.81 -11.18 -6.13
CA ASP A 176 -20.20 -10.80 -5.96
C ASP A 176 -20.40 -9.79 -4.81
N ALA A 177 -19.36 -9.48 -4.03
CA ALA A 177 -19.44 -8.53 -2.91
C ALA A 177 -19.83 -7.12 -3.37
N ASP A 178 -20.90 -6.58 -2.77
CA ASP A 178 -21.49 -5.26 -3.02
C ASP A 178 -21.40 -4.40 -1.75
N PRO A 179 -20.23 -3.80 -1.47
CA PRO A 179 -19.95 -3.13 -0.20
C PRO A 179 -20.81 -1.87 0.06
N ASP A 180 -21.46 -1.81 1.22
CA ASP A 180 -22.02 -0.58 1.77
C ASP A 180 -20.91 0.21 2.47
N MET A 181 -20.37 1.20 1.76
CA MET A 181 -19.24 2.01 2.22
C MET A 181 -19.51 2.73 3.54
N ALA A 182 -20.75 3.15 3.81
CA ALA A 182 -21.09 3.81 5.07
C ALA A 182 -21.14 2.80 6.23
N ALA A 183 -21.62 1.58 5.96
CA ALA A 183 -21.59 0.50 6.94
C ALA A 183 -20.17 0.01 7.22
N ILE A 184 -19.31 -0.03 6.20
CA ILE A 184 -17.88 -0.36 6.35
C ILE A 184 -17.18 0.69 7.21
N GLU A 185 -17.36 1.98 6.93
CA GLU A 185 -16.77 3.08 7.72
C GLU A 185 -17.16 2.96 9.20
N ALA A 186 -18.46 2.81 9.49
CA ALA A 186 -18.95 2.64 10.85
C ALA A 186 -18.45 1.34 11.52
N LEU A 187 -18.25 0.27 10.74
CA LEU A 187 -17.70 -1.00 11.23
C LEU A 187 -16.23 -0.87 11.59
N THR A 188 -15.43 -0.22 10.75
CA THR A 188 -13.99 -0.07 10.95
C THR A 188 -13.68 0.92 12.07
N ASP A 189 -14.46 1.98 12.21
CA ASP A 189 -14.38 2.93 13.33
C ASP A 189 -14.58 2.22 14.69
N ASP A 190 -15.57 1.33 14.78
CA ASP A 190 -15.89 0.59 16.02
C ASP A 190 -14.77 -0.35 16.49
N VAL A 191 -13.88 -0.76 15.59
CA VAL A 191 -12.77 -1.69 15.90
C VAL A 191 -11.39 -1.05 15.79
N ASP A 192 -11.32 0.27 15.60
CA ASP A 192 -10.09 1.03 15.39
C ASP A 192 -9.26 0.51 14.19
N ALA A 193 -9.92 0.23 13.06
CA ALA A 193 -9.29 -0.18 11.80
C ALA A 193 -9.42 0.92 10.73
N ALA A 194 -8.46 0.99 9.81
CA ALA A 194 -8.49 1.92 8.68
C ALA A 194 -9.41 1.44 7.53
N GLY A 195 -9.66 0.13 7.46
CA GLY A 195 -10.43 -0.49 6.40
C GLY A 195 -10.69 -1.97 6.64
N VAL A 196 -11.45 -2.59 5.73
CA VAL A 196 -11.68 -4.03 5.68
C VAL A 196 -10.86 -4.64 4.55
N TYR A 197 -10.11 -5.70 4.86
CA TYR A 197 -9.44 -6.53 3.87
C TYR A 197 -10.20 -7.86 3.73
N LEU A 198 -10.99 -7.97 2.66
CA LEU A 198 -11.73 -9.17 2.30
C LEU A 198 -10.85 -10.06 1.44
N PHE A 199 -10.68 -11.34 1.80
CA PHE A 199 -9.81 -12.21 1.02
C PHE A 199 -10.26 -13.68 1.02
N THR A 200 -9.81 -14.42 0.01
CA THR A 200 -9.95 -15.87 -0.10
C THR A 200 -8.63 -16.52 -0.52
N PHE A 201 -8.48 -17.83 -0.28
CA PHE A 201 -7.40 -18.65 -0.82
C PHE A 201 -7.64 -19.08 -2.27
N ASP A 202 -8.86 -18.87 -2.80
CA ASP A 202 -9.20 -19.16 -4.19
C ASP A 202 -8.77 -17.98 -5.09
N ALA A 203 -7.62 -18.10 -5.74
CA ALA A 203 -7.02 -17.05 -6.56
C ALA A 203 -7.15 -17.31 -8.07
N LEU A 204 -7.09 -16.24 -8.87
CA LEU A 204 -7.12 -16.29 -10.34
C LEU A 204 -5.82 -16.88 -10.89
N ASP A 205 -4.67 -16.43 -10.41
CA ASP A 205 -3.38 -17.02 -10.76
C ASP A 205 -3.07 -18.21 -9.84
N ALA A 206 -2.71 -19.35 -10.43
CA ALA A 206 -2.37 -20.56 -9.69
C ALA A 206 -1.11 -20.43 -8.80
N ALA A 207 -0.28 -19.41 -9.04
CA ALA A 207 0.86 -19.08 -8.21
C ALA A 207 0.53 -18.07 -7.09
N SER A 208 -0.66 -17.44 -7.12
CA SER A 208 -1.13 -16.59 -6.04
C SER A 208 -1.60 -17.45 -4.86
N THR A 209 -1.26 -17.02 -3.65
CA THR A 209 -1.73 -17.60 -2.40
C THR A 209 -3.14 -17.12 -2.10
N LEU A 210 -3.40 -15.82 -2.23
CA LEU A 210 -4.67 -15.19 -1.86
C LEU A 210 -5.14 -14.24 -2.95
N HIS A 211 -6.45 -14.10 -3.06
CA HIS A 211 -7.10 -13.00 -3.77
C HIS A 211 -7.80 -12.08 -2.77
N GLY A 212 -7.55 -10.77 -2.86
CA GLY A 212 -8.06 -9.78 -1.91
C GLY A 212 -8.76 -8.58 -2.54
N ARG A 213 -9.53 -7.88 -1.72
CA ARG A 213 -10.07 -6.53 -1.93
C ARG A 213 -9.92 -5.72 -0.64
N MET A 214 -9.60 -4.44 -0.75
CA MET A 214 -9.42 -3.54 0.40
C MET A 214 -10.35 -2.34 0.29
N PHE A 215 -11.19 -2.14 1.31
CA PHE A 215 -12.13 -1.03 1.40
C PHE A 215 -11.79 -0.14 2.58
N ALA A 216 -11.55 1.15 2.36
CA ALA A 216 -11.19 2.12 3.41
C ALA A 216 -11.91 3.46 3.25
N PRO A 217 -13.26 3.48 3.22
CA PRO A 217 -14.04 4.69 2.95
C PRO A 217 -13.79 5.82 3.95
N GLY A 218 -13.52 5.51 5.23
CA GLY A 218 -13.15 6.50 6.24
C GLY A 218 -11.82 7.21 5.98
N ALA A 219 -10.93 6.60 5.18
CA ALA A 219 -9.70 7.20 4.68
C ALA A 219 -9.89 7.94 3.34
N GLY A 220 -11.13 8.04 2.84
CA GLY A 220 -11.45 8.63 1.54
C GLY A 220 -11.19 7.72 0.34
N VAL A 221 -10.81 6.46 0.57
CA VAL A 221 -10.52 5.47 -0.48
C VAL A 221 -11.60 4.39 -0.46
N LEU A 222 -12.53 4.44 -1.42
CA LEU A 222 -13.63 3.47 -1.46
C LEU A 222 -13.12 2.03 -1.63
N GLU A 223 -12.27 1.80 -2.62
CA GLU A 223 -11.56 0.54 -2.84
C GLU A 223 -10.15 0.86 -3.34
N ASP A 224 -9.13 0.38 -2.61
CA ASP A 224 -7.72 0.56 -2.97
C ASP A 224 -7.29 -0.55 -3.95
N PRO A 225 -6.59 -0.25 -5.06
CA PRO A 225 -6.23 -1.26 -6.05
C PRO A 225 -5.26 -2.31 -5.52
N VAL A 226 -4.21 -1.92 -4.78
CA VAL A 226 -3.25 -2.88 -4.21
C VAL A 226 -2.65 -2.35 -2.91
N THR A 227 -2.87 -3.06 -1.81
CA THR A 227 -2.56 -2.56 -0.46
C THR A 227 -1.45 -3.38 0.20
N GLY A 228 -0.19 -2.95 0.02
CA GLY A 228 0.97 -3.66 0.57
C GLY A 228 0.94 -3.85 2.11
N THR A 229 0.51 -2.83 2.85
CA THR A 229 0.42 -2.88 4.32
C THR A 229 -0.63 -3.87 4.80
N ALA A 230 -1.80 -3.93 4.14
CA ALA A 230 -2.83 -4.92 4.46
C ALA A 230 -2.37 -6.33 4.12
N SER A 231 -1.67 -6.51 2.99
CA SER A 231 -1.08 -7.78 2.60
C SER A 231 -0.07 -8.31 3.63
N GLY A 232 0.79 -7.44 4.15
CA GLY A 232 1.70 -7.77 5.25
C GLY A 232 0.96 -8.18 6.54
N ALA A 233 -0.07 -7.43 6.90
CA ALA A 233 -0.90 -7.73 8.07
C ALA A 233 -1.65 -9.06 7.95
N VAL A 234 -2.21 -9.37 6.78
CA VAL A 234 -2.88 -10.65 6.49
C VAL A 234 -1.91 -11.81 6.58
N ALA A 235 -0.70 -11.67 6.04
CA ALA A 235 0.33 -12.70 6.13
C ALA A 235 0.64 -13.05 7.60
N ALA A 236 0.89 -12.03 8.43
CA ALA A 236 1.15 -12.23 9.86
C ALA A 236 -0.06 -12.80 10.62
N TYR A 237 -1.27 -12.40 10.23
CA TYR A 237 -2.52 -12.98 10.73
C TYR A 237 -2.64 -14.47 10.40
N LEU A 238 -2.34 -14.88 9.17
CA LEU A 238 -2.41 -16.27 8.74
C LEU A 238 -1.39 -17.15 9.48
N ASP A 239 -0.17 -16.66 9.68
CA ASP A 239 0.84 -17.34 10.49
C ASP A 239 0.38 -17.47 11.95
N ARG A 240 -0.15 -16.38 12.53
CA ARG A 240 -0.65 -16.36 13.92
C ARG A 240 -1.72 -17.42 14.19
N PHE A 241 -2.60 -17.68 13.23
CA PHE A 241 -3.67 -18.66 13.34
C PHE A 241 -3.32 -20.03 12.74
N GLY A 242 -2.09 -20.22 12.26
CA GLY A 242 -1.63 -21.51 11.73
C GLY A 242 -2.35 -21.93 10.46
N ALA A 243 -2.71 -20.98 9.59
CA ALA A 243 -3.48 -21.25 8.38
C ALA A 243 -2.76 -22.16 7.37
N PHE A 244 -1.43 -22.30 7.51
CA PHE A 244 -0.59 -23.18 6.70
C PHE A 244 0.00 -24.35 7.51
N ASP A 245 -0.55 -24.62 8.70
CA ASP A 245 0.04 -25.58 9.66
C ASP A 245 1.56 -25.31 9.86
N ASP A 246 2.39 -26.35 9.76
CA ASP A 246 3.87 -26.27 9.82
C ASP A 246 4.52 -26.09 8.43
N ASP A 247 3.75 -25.75 7.38
CA ASP A 247 4.20 -25.65 5.98
C ASP A 247 3.95 -24.26 5.38
N LEU A 248 4.31 -23.21 6.14
CA LEU A 248 4.26 -21.83 5.67
C LEU A 248 5.16 -21.65 4.44
N PRO A 249 4.62 -21.16 3.29
CA PRO A 249 5.43 -20.88 2.12
C PRO A 249 6.53 -19.85 2.39
N GLU A 250 7.70 -20.01 1.76
CA GLU A 250 8.79 -19.03 1.83
C GLU A 250 8.36 -17.62 1.37
N GLU A 251 7.37 -17.54 0.48
CA GLU A 251 6.79 -16.30 -0.05
C GLU A 251 5.29 -16.49 -0.24
N LEU A 252 4.49 -15.62 0.37
CA LEU A 252 3.07 -15.49 0.09
C LEU A 252 2.86 -14.50 -1.05
N ARG A 253 1.89 -14.78 -1.90
CA ARG A 253 1.55 -14.01 -3.10
C ARG A 253 0.10 -13.56 -3.02
N LEU A 254 -0.13 -12.28 -2.87
CA LEU A 254 -1.46 -11.71 -2.66
C LEU A 254 -1.81 -10.86 -3.86
N GLU A 255 -2.79 -11.31 -4.64
CA GLU A 255 -3.30 -10.56 -5.78
C GLU A 255 -4.51 -9.71 -5.37
N GLN A 256 -4.60 -8.48 -5.90
CA GLN A 256 -5.63 -7.50 -5.57
C GLN A 256 -5.93 -6.62 -6.80
N GLY A 257 -7.05 -5.91 -6.79
CA GLY A 257 -7.32 -4.81 -7.74
C GLY A 257 -8.01 -5.22 -9.04
N HIS A 258 -8.30 -6.51 -9.20
CA HIS A 258 -9.00 -7.05 -10.38
C HIS A 258 -10.39 -6.45 -10.60
N TYR A 259 -11.09 -6.06 -9.52
CA TYR A 259 -12.45 -5.48 -9.57
C TYR A 259 -12.47 -3.96 -9.77
N VAL A 260 -11.31 -3.31 -9.77
CA VAL A 260 -11.13 -1.89 -10.09
C VAL A 260 -10.24 -1.69 -11.32
N ASP A 261 -10.13 -2.72 -12.16
CA ASP A 261 -9.33 -2.76 -13.40
C ASP A 261 -7.85 -2.40 -13.21
N ARG A 262 -7.30 -2.69 -12.02
CA ARG A 262 -5.90 -2.43 -11.67
C ARG A 262 -5.27 -3.63 -10.95
N PRO A 263 -5.18 -4.80 -11.61
CA PRO A 263 -4.62 -5.99 -11.01
C PRO A 263 -3.17 -5.74 -10.57
N GLY A 264 -2.81 -6.24 -9.40
CA GLY A 264 -1.42 -6.24 -8.94
C GLY A 264 -1.15 -7.35 -7.95
N LEU A 265 0.13 -7.53 -7.66
CA LEU A 265 0.66 -8.64 -6.88
C LEU A 265 1.61 -8.12 -5.80
N VAL A 266 1.22 -8.33 -4.55
CA VAL A 266 2.10 -8.14 -3.39
C VAL A 266 2.76 -9.47 -3.04
N ARG A 267 4.06 -9.43 -2.79
CA ARG A 267 4.80 -10.55 -2.24
C ARG A 267 5.08 -10.29 -0.77
N VAL A 268 4.93 -11.30 0.06
CA VAL A 268 5.19 -11.18 1.50
C VAL A 268 6.08 -12.32 1.96
N ARG A 269 7.11 -11.98 2.74
CA ARG A 269 7.96 -12.94 3.45
C ARG A 269 7.80 -12.76 4.94
N LEU A 270 7.71 -13.88 5.65
CA LEU A 270 7.60 -13.95 7.10
C LEU A 270 8.83 -14.68 7.61
N ASP A 271 9.86 -13.92 7.97
CA ASP A 271 11.08 -14.44 8.61
C ASP A 271 11.10 -13.94 10.06
N ASP A 272 12.20 -13.31 10.50
CA ASP A 272 12.27 -12.59 11.78
C ASP A 272 11.36 -11.33 11.82
N SER A 273 10.87 -10.89 10.65
CA SER A 273 9.97 -9.75 10.48
C SER A 273 9.08 -9.93 9.24
N VAL A 274 8.02 -9.13 9.15
CA VAL A 274 7.17 -9.09 7.95
C VAL A 274 7.84 -8.21 6.90
N ARG A 275 8.10 -8.76 5.71
CA ARG A 275 8.65 -8.02 4.57
C ARG A 275 7.67 -8.02 3.42
N VAL A 276 7.33 -6.83 2.94
CA VAL A 276 6.43 -6.63 1.79
C VAL A 276 7.27 -6.26 0.59
N GLY A 277 7.00 -6.90 -0.54
CA GLY A 277 7.72 -6.64 -1.78
C GLY A 277 6.84 -6.63 -3.01
N GLY A 278 7.37 -6.03 -4.06
CA GLY A 278 6.68 -5.84 -5.33
C GLY A 278 7.60 -5.31 -6.40
N ARG A 279 7.12 -5.36 -7.65
CA ARG A 279 7.73 -4.67 -8.78
C ARG A 279 7.02 -3.34 -9.01
N GLY A 280 7.57 -2.52 -9.89
CA GLY A 280 6.87 -1.34 -10.36
C GLY A 280 7.26 -1.00 -11.80
N VAL A 281 6.41 -0.23 -12.47
CA VAL A 281 6.59 0.19 -13.86
C VAL A 281 6.37 1.70 -13.97
N THR A 282 7.35 2.42 -14.52
CA THR A 282 7.17 3.84 -14.84
C THR A 282 6.25 3.97 -16.05
N VAL A 283 5.08 4.59 -15.89
CA VAL A 283 4.06 4.73 -16.95
C VAL A 283 3.98 6.13 -17.54
N LEU A 284 4.43 7.13 -16.79
CA LEU A 284 4.58 8.50 -17.26
C LEU A 284 5.90 9.07 -16.76
N ASP A 285 6.64 9.71 -17.65
CA ASP A 285 7.85 10.49 -17.33
C ASP A 285 7.73 11.83 -18.01
N GLY A 286 7.65 12.89 -17.21
CA GLY A 286 7.35 14.22 -17.69
C GLY A 286 7.88 15.29 -16.75
N SER A 287 7.33 16.49 -16.92
CA SER A 287 7.78 17.66 -16.17
C SER A 287 6.62 18.58 -15.85
N ILE A 288 6.57 19.08 -14.63
CA ILE A 288 5.52 19.98 -14.13
C ILE A 288 6.10 21.38 -13.86
N ALA A 289 5.35 22.42 -14.23
CA ALA A 289 5.72 23.81 -13.93
C ALA A 289 5.25 24.16 -12.51
N VAL A 290 6.16 24.65 -11.67
CA VAL A 290 5.93 24.92 -10.25
C VAL A 290 5.96 26.43 -10.00
N PRO A 291 5.09 26.98 -9.13
CA PRO A 291 5.18 28.37 -8.71
C PRO A 291 6.53 28.67 -8.05
N ALA A 292 6.92 29.95 -8.08
CA ALA A 292 8.08 30.41 -7.32
C ALA A 292 7.83 30.19 -5.82
N ASP A 293 8.89 29.94 -5.07
CA ASP A 293 8.81 29.78 -3.62
C ASP A 293 8.55 31.16 -2.99
N ASP A 294 7.40 31.33 -2.34
CA ASP A 294 6.97 32.62 -1.76
C ASP A 294 7.69 32.92 -0.42
N GLU A 295 8.56 32.03 0.07
CA GLU A 295 9.34 32.22 1.31
C GLU A 295 10.31 33.42 1.26
N ASP A 296 10.62 33.96 0.07
CA ASP A 296 11.45 35.16 -0.11
C ASP A 296 10.69 36.50 0.08
N GLU A 297 9.35 36.50 0.22
CA GLU A 297 8.57 37.71 0.48
C GLU A 297 8.22 37.87 1.98
N ILE A 298 9.23 37.89 2.86
CA ILE A 298 9.07 38.65 4.11
C ILE A 298 9.03 40.12 3.71
N LEU A 299 7.82 40.65 3.57
CA LEU A 299 7.55 42.08 3.45
C LEU A 299 8.18 42.80 4.67
N GLU A 300 9.39 43.34 4.51
CA GLU A 300 9.91 44.37 5.39
C GLU A 300 8.98 45.59 5.27
N ALA A 301 8.13 45.78 6.29
CA ALA A 301 7.27 46.94 6.46
C ALA A 301 8.01 48.13 7.07
#